data_AF-A0A3D9I030-F1
#
_entry.id   AF-A0A3D9I030-F1
#
_cell.length_a   1.000
_cell.length_b   1.000
_cell.length_c   1.000
_cell.angle_alpha   90.00
_cell.angle_beta   90.00
_cell.angle_gamma   90.00
#
_symmetry.space_group_name_H-M   'P 1'
#
loop_
_entity.id
_entity.type
_entity.pdbx_description
1 polymer ?
#
loop_
_entity_poly.entity_id
_entity_poly.type
_entity_poly.pdbx_seq_one_letter_code
_entity_poly.pdbx_strand_id
1 'polypeptide(L)'
;MQRKSKSGLASVHTIERQRLIADIRKAEQEWNLAEWRFHHALGEDHVDYAIYCLEAAEKKLGMLLRQAKWQWSNPGPIQGGEVTG
;
A
#
# COMPACT_ATOMS: atom_id res chain seq x y z
N MET A 1 32.58 18.10 16.10
CA MET A 1 31.61 18.68 15.14
C MET A 1 31.14 17.58 14.19
N GLN A 2 30.00 16.93 14.46
CA GLN A 2 29.34 16.03 13.50
C GLN A 2 27.83 16.25 13.60
N ARG A 3 27.28 17.06 12.69
CA ARG A 3 25.83 17.20 12.49
C ARG A 3 25.44 16.24 11.37
N LYS A 4 25.28 14.96 11.68
CA LYS A 4 24.66 14.01 10.75
C LYS A 4 23.17 13.88 11.08
N SER A 5 22.36 13.99 10.03
CA SER A 5 21.08 13.27 9.86
C SER A 5 19.82 13.81 10.57
N LYS A 6 19.18 14.81 9.97
CA LYS A 6 17.71 15.04 10.15
C LYS A 6 16.94 15.08 8.83
N SER A 7 17.54 15.61 7.76
CA SER A 7 16.92 15.73 6.43
C SER A 7 16.67 14.39 5.71
N GLY A 8 17.58 13.42 5.83
CA GLY A 8 17.45 12.13 5.13
C GLY A 8 16.38 11.17 5.67
N LEU A 9 15.97 11.32 6.94
CA LEU A 9 15.00 10.39 7.55
C LEU A 9 13.56 10.74 7.14
N ALA A 10 13.25 12.03 7.01
CA ALA A 10 11.95 12.51 6.53
C ALA A 10 11.72 12.17 5.04
N SER A 11 12.78 12.18 4.21
CA SER A 11 12.67 11.79 2.81
C SER A 11 12.40 10.28 2.65
N VAL A 12 13.04 9.43 3.47
CA VAL A 12 12.82 7.97 3.47
C VAL A 12 11.38 7.63 3.85
N HIS A 13 10.82 8.24 4.90
CA HIS A 13 9.41 8.04 5.28
C HIS A 13 8.43 8.44 4.16
N THR A 14 8.75 9.50 3.40
CA THR A 14 7.91 9.94 2.29
C THR A 14 7.96 8.94 1.13
N ILE A 15 9.14 8.41 0.82
CA ILE A 15 9.33 7.39 -0.23
C ILE A 15 8.61 6.09 0.13
N GLU A 16 8.71 5.63 1.38
CA GLU A 16 8.01 4.43 1.84
C GLU A 16 6.49 4.57 1.74
N ARG A 17 5.95 5.74 2.11
CA ARG A 17 4.52 6.02 1.95
C ARG A 17 4.09 6.03 0.48
N GLN A 18 4.89 6.62 -0.40
CA GLN A 18 4.61 6.62 -1.84
C GLN A 18 4.64 5.21 -2.43
N ARG A 19 5.60 4.37 -2.02
CA ARG A 19 5.65 2.95 -2.40
C ARG A 19 4.40 2.21 -1.93
N LEU A 20 3.99 2.40 -0.68
CA LEU A 20 2.79 1.77 -0.14
C LEU A 20 1.53 2.16 -0.94
N ILE A 21 1.38 3.44 -1.30
CA ILE A 21 0.28 3.91 -2.14
C ILE A 21 0.34 3.26 -3.54
N ALA A 22 1.53 3.17 -4.14
CA ALA A 22 1.70 2.52 -5.43
C ALA A 22 1.35 1.02 -5.38
N ASP A 23 1.74 0.33 -4.31
CA ASP A 23 1.43 -1.09 -4.09
C ASP A 23 -0.07 -1.32 -3.91
N ILE A 24 -0.77 -0.43 -3.19
CA ILE A 24 -2.24 -0.46 -3.04
C ILE A 24 -2.90 -0.34 -4.42
N ARG A 25 -2.53 0.68 -5.20
CA ARG A 25 -3.08 0.87 -6.55
C ARG A 25 -2.83 -0.31 -7.46
N LYS A 26 -1.65 -0.93 -7.36
CA LYS A 26 -1.32 -2.12 -8.13
C LYS A 26 -2.20 -3.31 -7.73
N ALA A 27 -2.42 -3.52 -6.43
CA ALA A 27 -3.31 -4.57 -5.94
C ALA A 27 -4.77 -4.36 -6.40
N GLU A 28 -5.25 -3.11 -6.42
CA GLU A 28 -6.57 -2.76 -6.96
C GLU A 28 -6.68 -3.05 -8.46
N GLN A 29 -5.64 -2.75 -9.24
CA GLN A 29 -5.60 -3.08 -10.67
C GLN A 29 -5.58 -4.59 -10.92
N GLU A 30 -4.81 -5.34 -10.13
CA GLU A 30 -4.77 -6.81 -10.16
C GLU A 30 -6.17 -7.40 -9.86
N TRP A 31 -6.87 -6.84 -8.87
CA TRP A 31 -8.22 -7.23 -8.51
C TRP A 31 -9.23 -6.96 -9.65
N ASN A 32 -9.28 -5.73 -10.18
CA ASN A 32 -10.17 -5.36 -11.29
C ASN A 32 -9.94 -6.24 -12.53
N LEU A 33 -8.68 -6.56 -12.82
CA LEU A 33 -8.34 -7.41 -13.95
C LEU A 33 -8.75 -8.87 -13.72
N ALA A 34 -8.61 -9.37 -12.50
CA ALA A 34 -9.07 -10.71 -12.15
C ALA A 34 -10.61 -10.81 -12.18
N GLU A 35 -11.32 -9.78 -11.73
CA GLU A 35 -12.78 -9.66 -11.83
C GLU A 35 -13.23 -9.68 -13.30
N TRP A 36 -12.59 -8.86 -14.16
CA TRP A 36 -12.86 -8.87 -15.58
C TRP A 36 -12.65 -10.26 -16.20
N ARG A 37 -11.54 -10.94 -15.85
CA ARG A 37 -11.26 -12.31 -16.31
C ARG A 37 -12.32 -13.29 -15.85
N PHE A 38 -12.75 -13.20 -14.60
CA PHE A 38 -13.79 -14.06 -14.05
C PHE A 38 -15.10 -13.93 -14.85
N HIS A 39 -15.51 -12.71 -15.17
CA HIS A 39 -16.71 -12.46 -15.96
C HIS A 39 -16.62 -12.88 -17.44
N HIS A 40 -15.41 -12.92 -18.01
CA HIS A 40 -15.19 -13.21 -19.43
C HIS A 40 -14.51 -14.57 -19.66
N ALA A 41 -14.30 -15.36 -18.62
CA ALA A 41 -13.65 -16.66 -18.71
C ALA A 41 -14.51 -17.62 -19.53
N LEU A 42 -13.93 -18.17 -20.59
CA LEU A 42 -14.51 -19.25 -21.38
C LEU A 42 -13.79 -20.55 -20.99
N GLY A 43 -14.43 -21.34 -20.13
CA GLY A 43 -13.89 -22.61 -19.64
C GLY A 43 -13.51 -22.60 -18.16
N GLU A 44 -13.62 -23.76 -17.53
CA GLU A 44 -13.48 -23.98 -16.08
C GLU A 44 -12.09 -23.56 -15.56
N ASP A 45 -11.01 -23.94 -16.25
CA ASP A 45 -9.63 -23.58 -15.87
C ASP A 45 -9.41 -22.05 -15.82
N HIS A 46 -10.05 -21.29 -16.71
CA HIS A 46 -9.94 -19.83 -16.73
C HIS A 46 -10.72 -19.19 -15.58
N VAL A 47 -11.83 -19.81 -15.17
CA VAL A 47 -12.63 -19.38 -14.01
C VAL A 47 -11.81 -19.62 -12.73
N ASP A 48 -11.25 -20.81 -12.56
CA ASP A 48 -10.43 -21.15 -11.39
C ASP A 48 -9.21 -20.24 -11.25
N TYR A 49 -8.53 -19.97 -12.37
CA TYR A 49 -7.42 -19.02 -12.38
C TYR A 49 -7.87 -17.61 -11.98
N ALA A 50 -9.02 -17.15 -12.47
CA ALA A 50 -9.55 -15.84 -12.12
C ALA A 50 -9.94 -15.76 -10.64
N ILE A 51 -10.55 -16.80 -10.07
CA ILE A 51 -10.87 -16.89 -8.63
C ILE A 51 -9.58 -16.84 -7.80
N TYR A 52 -8.57 -17.64 -8.15
CA TYR A 52 -7.28 -17.62 -7.48
C TYR A 52 -6.66 -16.22 -7.47
N CYS A 53 -6.68 -15.52 -8.61
CA CYS A 53 -6.19 -14.15 -8.70
C CYS A 53 -6.99 -13.16 -7.86
N LEU A 54 -8.32 -13.27 -7.83
CA LEU A 54 -9.19 -12.43 -7.01
C LEU A 54 -8.86 -12.57 -5.52
N GLU A 55 -8.79 -13.80 -5.02
CA GLU A 55 -8.46 -14.05 -3.62
C GLU A 55 -7.07 -13.53 -3.24
N ALA A 56 -6.08 -13.72 -4.11
CA ALA A 56 -4.73 -13.24 -3.89
C ALA A 56 -4.68 -11.71 -3.84
N ALA A 57 -5.36 -11.03 -4.76
CA ALA A 57 -5.44 -9.58 -4.81
C ALA A 57 -6.17 -9.01 -3.59
N GLU A 58 -7.28 -9.62 -3.16
CA GLU A 58 -8.04 -9.20 -1.98
C GLU A 58 -7.20 -9.34 -0.68
N LYS A 59 -6.55 -10.49 -0.49
CA LYS A 59 -5.66 -10.74 0.66
C LYS A 59 -4.52 -9.72 0.71
N LYS A 60 -3.90 -9.43 -0.45
CA LYS A 60 -2.82 -8.44 -0.59
C LYS A 60 -3.32 -7.03 -0.30
N LEU A 61 -4.45 -6.61 -0.87
CA LEU A 61 -5.04 -5.30 -0.63
C LEU A 61 -5.37 -5.10 0.85
N GLY A 62 -6.00 -6.09 1.49
CA GLY A 62 -6.31 -6.04 2.92
C GLY A 62 -5.07 -5.87 3.79
N MET A 63 -3.96 -6.55 3.46
CA MET A 63 -2.69 -6.38 4.16
C MET A 63 -2.12 -4.96 3.99
N LEU A 64 -2.10 -4.44 2.75
CA LEU A 64 -1.57 -3.11 2.45
C LEU A 64 -2.42 -2.00 3.11
N LEU A 65 -3.75 -2.14 3.13
CA LEU A 65 -4.64 -1.20 3.81
C LEU A 65 -4.44 -1.19 5.32
N ARG A 66 -4.22 -2.37 5.95
CA ARG A 66 -3.86 -2.44 7.38
C ARG A 66 -2.53 -1.73 7.65
N GLN A 67 -1.54 -1.92 6.79
CA GLN A 67 -0.24 -1.24 6.90
C GLN A 67 -0.40 0.28 6.74
N ALA A 68 -1.19 0.74 5.77
CA ALA A 68 -1.47 2.16 5.56
C ALA A 68 -2.18 2.79 6.76
N LYS A 69 -3.20 2.10 7.30
CA LYS A 69 -3.92 2.54 8.50
C LYS A 69 -2.99 2.66 9.71
N TRP A 70 -2.07 1.70 9.90
CA TRP A 70 -1.09 1.76 10.98
C TRP A 70 -0.13 2.95 10.81
N GLN A 71 0.42 3.15 9.61
CA GLN A 71 1.30 4.28 9.32
C GLN A 71 0.60 5.64 9.43
N TRP A 72 -0.70 5.72 9.15
CA TRP A 72 -1.48 6.95 9.25
C TRP A 72 -1.97 7.24 10.67
N SER A 73 -2.29 6.20 11.45
CA SER A 73 -2.76 6.33 12.84
C SER A 73 -1.62 6.47 13.84
N ASN A 74 -0.43 6.02 13.48
CA ASN A 74 0.80 6.30 14.20
C ASN A 74 1.69 7.23 13.35
N PRO A 75 1.28 8.50 13.14
CA PRO A 75 2.20 9.48 12.60
C PRO A 75 3.36 9.54 13.60
N GLY A 76 4.57 9.20 13.16
CA GLY A 76 5.77 9.34 13.99
C GLY A 76 5.78 10.70 14.69
N PRO A 77 6.42 10.82 15.86
CA PRO A 77 6.20 11.93 16.79
C PRO A 77 6.17 13.27 16.07
N ILE A 78 5.00 13.92 16.12
CA ILE A 78 4.81 15.29 15.68
C ILE A 78 5.71 16.13 16.60
N GLN A 79 6.91 16.49 16.14
CA GLN A 79 7.76 17.41 16.88
C GLN A 79 7.10 18.78 16.82
N GLY A 80 6.26 19.04 17.82
CA GLY A 80 5.53 20.28 18.02
C GLY A 80 6.48 21.46 18.00
N GLY A 81 6.05 22.52 17.30
CA GLY A 81 6.78 23.77 17.21
C GLY A 81 7.05 24.37 18.59
N GLU A 82 8.27 24.81 18.78
CA GLU A 82 8.61 25.78 19.81
C GLU A 82 7.85 27.09 19.50
N VAL A 83 6.73 27.31 20.20
CA VAL A 83 6.22 28.65 20.47
C VAL A 83 6.93 29.16 21.71
N THR A 84 8.05 29.84 21.53
CA THR A 84 8.67 30.65 22.58
C THR A 84 7.90 31.96 22.68
N GLY A 85 7.15 32.12 23.77
CA GLY A 85 6.83 33.44 24.33
C GLY A 85 8.01 34.01 25.10
#